data_AF-A0A1V2NVZ1-F1
#
_entry.id   AF-A0A1V2NVZ1-F1
#
_cell.length_a   1.000
_cell.length_b   1.000
_cell.length_c   1.000
_cell.angle_alpha   90.00
_cell.angle_beta   90.00
_cell.angle_gamma   90.00
#
_symmetry.space_group_name_H-M   'P 1'
#
loop_
_entity.id
_entity.type
_entity.pdbx_description
1 polymer ?
#
loop_
_entity_poly.entity_id
_entity_poly.type
_entity_poly.pdbx_seq_one_letter_code
_entity_poly.pdbx_strand_id
1 'polypeptide(L)'
;MPHVPRELAELRLQAEQCLRDDRHQELLELLPSLRSDVEWWTHLWAPGAALAARHLGSSEAWQLLEEAVAGGFSQPELFDGELEKVFGAEAGWPSLERRMLGNVPLPRLELTDWPEAEPMLPLELYTIAPDRLDGLLERLPVPAGSAWTAAVQLLEWVHSSWRHANGHVDDPDALTVLERVDAGERFACVEYSIVLSQALNAVRIPARRVDLRQSSHHAGVGRGHVVSEAWIDDLDRWVVLDGQNGSYWVDDSGTPLGVRELQALDNPPRFVGPGAVSPGQAAAWFTYFASATTTGVTWTGEAFAPVFQGSRVIETPRLVRDGEPAYPRLSALATGLGGTVERPVVRFQHFHPYGVGIRLHVDSGAVDAAEWALDLTPGAHELAVAVVTPYGETAPQRFAYLVR
;
A
#
# COMPACT_ATOMS: atom_id res chain seq x y z
N MET A 1 23.01 22.16 -18.99
CA MET A 1 23.49 23.23 -18.08
C MET A 1 24.03 24.37 -18.91
N PRO A 2 23.61 25.62 -18.68
CA PRO A 2 24.24 26.76 -19.32
C PRO A 2 25.73 26.81 -18.91
N HIS A 3 26.59 27.15 -19.86
CA HIS A 3 28.03 27.24 -19.62
C HIS A 3 28.30 28.46 -18.74
N VAL A 4 28.65 28.25 -17.46
CA VAL A 4 29.10 29.34 -16.59
C VAL A 4 30.39 29.93 -17.18
N PRO A 5 30.52 31.25 -17.36
CA PRO A 5 31.75 31.87 -17.82
C PRO A 5 32.91 31.47 -16.92
N ARG A 6 34.06 31.14 -17.52
CA ARG A 6 35.25 30.68 -16.77
C ARG A 6 35.66 31.66 -15.66
N GLU A 7 35.62 32.95 -15.94
CA GLU A 7 35.93 34.02 -14.98
C GLU A 7 35.01 34.02 -13.76
N LEU A 8 33.70 33.77 -13.96
CA LEU A 8 32.73 33.66 -12.87
C LEU A 8 32.97 32.40 -12.04
N ALA A 9 33.30 31.27 -12.68
CA ALA A 9 33.62 30.03 -11.96
C ALA A 9 34.90 30.19 -11.09
N GLU A 10 35.92 30.86 -11.61
CA GLU A 10 37.15 31.18 -10.85
C GLU A 10 36.86 32.12 -9.67
N LEU A 11 36.01 33.14 -9.87
CA LEU A 11 35.56 34.04 -8.80
C LEU A 11 34.80 33.30 -7.69
N ARG A 12 33.83 32.43 -8.05
CA ARG A 12 33.07 31.64 -7.08
C ARG A 12 34.00 30.75 -6.25
N LEU A 13 34.92 30.04 -6.91
CA LEU A 13 35.88 29.17 -6.22
C LEU A 13 36.76 29.94 -5.22
N GLN A 14 37.23 31.13 -5.59
CA GLN A 14 38.02 31.97 -4.70
C GLN A 14 37.21 32.46 -3.49
N ALA A 15 35.96 32.87 -3.70
CA ALA A 15 35.07 33.32 -2.62
C ALA A 15 34.68 32.17 -1.67
N GLU A 16 34.39 30.98 -2.19
CA GLU A 16 34.14 29.79 -1.37
C GLU A 16 35.33 29.42 -0.48
N GLN A 17 36.55 29.51 -1.02
CA GLN A 17 37.77 29.28 -0.23
C GLN A 17 37.89 30.31 0.89
N CYS A 18 37.58 31.59 0.62
CA CYS A 18 37.61 32.62 1.65
C CYS A 18 36.58 32.38 2.76
N LEU A 19 35.37 31.92 2.41
CA LEU A 19 34.36 31.54 3.40
C LEU A 19 34.79 30.32 4.23
N ARG A 20 35.36 29.29 3.60
CA ARG A 20 35.77 28.06 4.27
C ARG A 20 36.94 28.27 5.23
N ASP A 21 37.89 29.11 4.84
CA ASP A 21 39.13 29.33 5.59
C ASP A 21 39.06 30.57 6.51
N ASP A 22 37.86 31.13 6.73
CA ASP A 22 37.62 32.34 7.53
C ASP A 22 38.47 33.56 7.10
N ARG A 23 38.77 33.67 5.80
CA ARG A 23 39.56 34.78 5.23
C ARG A 23 38.67 35.99 4.97
N HIS A 24 38.14 36.57 6.05
CA HIS A 24 37.11 37.61 6.01
C HIS A 24 37.50 38.84 5.18
N GLN A 25 38.72 39.36 5.34
CA GLN A 25 39.19 40.54 4.61
C GLN A 25 39.22 40.30 3.10
N GLU A 26 39.71 39.13 2.69
CA GLU A 26 39.84 38.78 1.28
C GLU A 26 38.48 38.53 0.62
N LEU A 27 37.52 37.96 1.36
CA LEU A 27 36.14 37.85 0.89
C LEU A 27 35.54 39.23 0.63
N LEU A 28 35.77 40.21 1.52
CA LEU A 28 35.26 41.56 1.34
C LEU A 28 35.90 42.29 0.15
N GLU A 29 37.17 42.03 -0.16
CA GLU A 29 37.85 42.56 -1.34
C GLU A 29 37.24 42.07 -2.66
N LEU A 30 36.64 40.87 -2.66
CA LEU A 30 35.96 40.29 -3.81
C LEU A 30 34.53 40.83 -4.03
N LEU A 31 33.96 41.56 -3.06
CA LEU A 31 32.57 42.01 -3.09
C LEU A 31 32.14 42.74 -4.37
N PRO A 32 32.92 43.70 -4.91
CA PRO A 32 32.53 44.41 -6.13
C PRO A 32 32.29 43.45 -7.31
N SER A 33 33.07 42.39 -7.40
CA SER A 33 32.94 41.35 -8.42
C SER A 33 31.79 40.40 -8.08
N LEU A 34 31.65 39.97 -6.82
CA LEU A 34 30.60 39.04 -6.38
C LEU A 34 29.19 39.61 -6.52
N ARG A 35 29.03 40.94 -6.45
CA ARG A 35 27.74 41.60 -6.71
C ARG A 35 27.20 41.36 -8.13
N SER A 36 28.07 41.01 -9.09
CA SER A 36 27.66 40.64 -10.45
C SER A 36 27.13 39.21 -10.56
N ASP A 37 27.39 38.38 -9.55
CA ASP A 37 26.90 37.00 -9.45
C ASP A 37 25.47 36.98 -8.87
N VAL A 38 24.51 37.45 -9.67
CA VAL A 38 23.10 37.57 -9.27
C VAL A 38 22.47 36.25 -8.86
N GLU A 39 23.04 35.11 -9.28
CA GLU A 39 22.54 33.78 -8.95
C GLU A 39 22.80 33.46 -7.46
N TRP A 40 23.99 33.80 -6.96
CA TRP A 40 24.44 33.39 -5.62
C TRP A 40 24.60 34.57 -4.66
N TRP A 41 24.52 35.81 -5.14
CA TRP A 41 24.66 37.02 -4.33
C TRP A 41 23.71 37.02 -3.14
N THR A 42 22.41 36.93 -3.40
CA THR A 42 21.37 36.94 -2.37
C THR A 42 21.54 35.80 -1.37
N HIS A 43 21.86 34.60 -1.85
CA HIS A 43 21.71 33.38 -1.07
C HIS A 43 22.99 32.94 -0.34
N LEU A 44 24.15 33.37 -0.83
CA LEU A 44 25.44 32.93 -0.30
C LEU A 44 26.41 34.09 -0.08
N TRP A 45 26.62 34.97 -1.07
CA TRP A 45 27.67 35.99 -0.98
C TRP A 45 27.33 37.14 -0.04
N ALA A 46 26.12 37.70 -0.11
CA ALA A 46 25.73 38.82 0.75
C ALA A 46 25.64 38.42 2.24
N PRO A 47 25.02 37.28 2.62
CA PRO A 47 25.03 36.84 4.02
C PRO A 47 26.44 36.43 4.50
N GLY A 48 27.24 35.77 3.65
CA GLY A 48 28.63 35.42 3.99
C GLY A 48 29.52 36.65 4.17
N ALA A 49 29.34 37.67 3.34
CA ALA A 49 30.00 38.96 3.49
C ALA A 49 29.52 39.72 4.73
N ALA A 50 28.25 39.61 5.10
CA ALA A 50 27.73 40.19 6.34
C ALA A 50 28.46 39.61 7.57
N LEU A 51 28.64 38.29 7.61
CA LEU A 51 29.43 37.62 8.66
C LEU A 51 30.89 38.09 8.66
N ALA A 52 31.56 38.08 7.51
CA ALA A 52 32.93 38.54 7.38
C ALA A 52 33.11 40.00 7.83
N ALA A 53 32.21 40.89 7.39
CA ALA A 53 32.17 42.29 7.80
C ALA A 53 32.00 42.42 9.31
N ARG A 54 31.17 41.59 9.94
CA ARG A 54 31.01 41.62 11.40
C ARG A 54 32.29 41.17 12.11
N HIS A 55 32.92 40.08 11.68
CA HIS A 55 34.16 39.61 12.31
C HIS A 55 35.27 40.66 12.28
N LEU A 56 35.28 41.53 11.27
CA LEU A 56 36.22 42.66 11.16
C LEU A 56 35.73 43.95 11.84
N GLY A 57 34.56 43.93 12.48
CA GLY A 57 33.99 45.10 13.17
C GLY A 57 33.44 46.19 12.24
N SER A 58 33.15 45.87 10.98
CA SER A 58 32.58 46.83 10.03
C SER A 58 31.13 47.16 10.35
N SER A 59 30.77 48.44 10.26
CA SER A 59 29.39 48.91 10.39
C SER A 59 28.48 48.48 9.23
N GLU A 60 29.03 47.98 8.13
CA GLU A 60 28.29 47.57 6.93
C GLU A 60 27.70 46.16 7.04
N ALA A 61 28.08 45.39 8.07
CA ALA A 61 27.67 44.00 8.26
C ALA A 61 26.13 43.83 8.26
N TRP A 62 25.43 44.67 9.02
CA TRP A 62 23.96 44.63 9.08
C TRP A 62 23.32 44.99 7.74
N GLN A 63 23.89 45.96 7.02
CA GLN A 63 23.37 46.40 5.72
C GLN A 63 23.49 45.29 4.66
N LEU A 64 24.58 44.52 4.66
CA LEU A 64 24.77 43.39 3.75
C LEU A 64 23.74 42.27 4.01
N LEU A 65 23.45 41.99 5.28
CA LEU A 65 22.43 41.00 5.64
C LEU A 65 21.02 41.50 5.28
N GLU A 66 20.71 42.76 5.56
CA GLU A 66 19.46 43.40 5.16
C GLU A 66 19.28 43.41 3.63
N GLU A 67 20.34 43.65 2.88
CA GLU A 67 20.34 43.56 1.41
C GLU A 67 20.01 42.15 0.94
N ALA A 68 20.65 41.13 1.52
CA ALA A 68 20.37 39.73 1.20
C ALA A 68 18.90 39.38 1.45
N VAL A 69 18.37 39.77 2.60
CA VAL A 69 16.98 39.48 3.00
C VAL A 69 15.99 40.26 2.14
N ALA A 70 16.28 41.52 1.81
CA ALA A 70 15.48 42.27 0.84
C ALA A 70 15.52 41.65 -0.57
N GLY A 71 16.63 41.00 -0.92
CA GLY A 71 16.83 40.27 -2.17
C GLY A 71 16.20 38.88 -2.24
N GLY A 72 15.61 38.38 -1.14
CA GLY A 72 14.96 37.06 -1.09
C GLY A 72 15.72 35.98 -0.33
N PHE A 73 16.76 36.33 0.45
CA PHE A 73 17.44 35.36 1.30
C PHE A 73 16.48 34.74 2.32
N SER A 74 16.50 33.40 2.42
CA SER A 74 15.56 32.63 3.21
C SER A 74 16.18 31.45 3.96
N GLN A 75 17.49 31.22 3.84
CA GLN A 75 18.17 30.02 4.31
C GLN A 75 19.33 30.32 5.29
N PRO A 76 19.05 30.90 6.48
CA PRO A 76 20.10 31.20 7.47
C PRO A 76 20.86 29.96 7.96
N GLU A 77 20.27 28.77 7.90
CA GLU A 77 20.88 27.50 8.28
C GLU A 77 22.08 27.09 7.41
N LEU A 78 22.25 27.69 6.22
CA LEU A 78 23.43 27.50 5.36
C LEU A 78 24.73 27.92 6.05
N PHE A 79 24.64 28.76 7.09
CA PHE A 79 25.77 29.29 7.86
C PHE A 79 25.87 28.66 9.25
N ASP A 80 25.36 27.45 9.47
CA ASP A 80 25.51 26.66 10.69
C ASP A 80 25.14 27.41 12.00
N GLY A 81 24.18 28.33 11.92
CA GLY A 81 23.75 29.16 13.06
C GLY A 81 24.64 30.37 13.37
N GLU A 82 25.72 30.60 12.62
CA GLU A 82 26.62 31.74 12.84
C GLU A 82 25.91 33.09 12.64
N LEU A 83 24.96 33.18 11.71
CA LEU A 83 24.15 34.40 11.54
C LEU A 83 23.38 34.76 12.83
N GLU A 84 22.70 33.79 13.43
CA GLU A 84 21.97 34.00 14.69
C GLU A 84 22.93 34.30 15.85
N LYS A 85 24.04 33.58 15.94
CA LYS A 85 25.06 33.81 16.98
C LYS A 85 25.63 35.23 16.93
N VAL A 86 25.84 35.76 15.72
CA VAL A 86 26.51 37.03 15.49
C VAL A 86 25.56 38.23 15.51
N PHE A 87 24.35 38.05 14.98
CA PHE A 87 23.35 39.12 14.80
C PHE A 87 22.12 38.98 15.70
N GLY A 88 21.92 37.84 16.36
CA GLY A 88 20.70 37.52 17.12
C GLY A 88 20.40 38.44 18.30
N ALA A 89 21.42 39.12 18.84
CA ALA A 89 21.25 40.12 19.90
C ALA A 89 20.80 41.50 19.38
N GLU A 90 20.76 41.71 18.06
CA GLU A 90 20.35 42.99 17.48
C GLU A 90 18.83 43.16 17.53
N ALA A 91 18.36 44.36 17.87
CA ALA A 91 16.93 44.65 17.99
C ALA A 91 16.13 44.38 16.70
N GLY A 92 16.78 44.45 15.53
CA GLY A 92 16.19 44.17 14.23
C GLY A 92 16.07 42.69 13.88
N TRP A 93 16.78 41.80 14.59
CA TRP A 93 16.90 40.38 14.23
C TRP A 93 15.54 39.66 14.13
N PRO A 94 14.59 39.80 15.09
CA PRO A 94 13.30 39.12 14.98
C PRO A 94 12.48 39.55 13.76
N SER A 95 12.67 40.78 13.28
CA SER A 95 12.00 41.26 12.06
C SER A 95 12.65 40.68 10.81
N LEU A 96 13.97 40.54 10.82
CA LEU A 96 14.77 40.01 9.72
C LEU A 96 14.52 38.50 9.57
N GLU A 97 14.45 37.76 10.67
CA GLU A 97 14.06 36.34 10.71
C GLU A 97 12.67 36.10 10.11
N ARG A 98 11.67 36.90 10.50
CA ARG A 98 10.32 36.79 9.91
C ARG A 98 10.33 37.02 8.39
N ARG A 99 11.17 37.93 7.90
CA ARG A 99 11.31 38.19 6.46
C ARG A 99 12.03 37.06 5.74
N MET A 100 13.07 36.48 6.34
CA MET A 100 13.74 35.29 5.79
C MET A 100 12.75 34.13 5.62
N LEU A 101 11.96 33.85 6.66
CA LEU A 101 10.90 32.83 6.60
C LEU A 101 9.84 33.17 5.53
N GLY A 102 9.47 34.45 5.40
CA GLY A 102 8.53 34.92 4.38
C GLY A 102 9.07 34.91 2.95
N ASN A 103 10.39 34.80 2.77
CA ASN A 103 11.04 34.74 1.46
C ASN A 103 11.07 33.32 0.87
N VAL A 104 10.67 32.29 1.62
CA VAL A 104 10.59 30.92 1.10
C VAL A 104 9.45 30.85 0.07
N PRO A 105 9.75 30.63 -1.23
CA PRO A 105 8.71 30.56 -2.23
C PRO A 105 7.85 29.30 -2.02
N LEU A 106 6.55 29.42 -2.30
CA LEU A 106 5.68 28.24 -2.30
C LEU A 106 6.11 27.25 -3.39
N PRO A 107 5.94 25.94 -3.16
CA PRO A 107 6.22 24.94 -4.18
C PRO A 107 5.29 25.15 -5.38
N ARG A 108 5.87 25.14 -6.58
CA ARG A 108 5.13 25.27 -7.85
C ARG A 108 4.17 24.10 -8.08
N LEU A 109 4.56 22.92 -7.61
CA LEU A 109 3.79 21.69 -7.68
C LEU A 109 3.86 21.01 -6.31
N GLU A 110 2.72 20.62 -5.79
CA GLU A 110 2.60 19.95 -4.50
C GLU A 110 1.61 18.80 -4.61
N LEU A 111 2.03 17.58 -4.27
CA LEU A 111 1.09 16.48 -4.09
C LEU A 111 0.31 16.70 -2.80
N THR A 112 -1.01 16.62 -2.88
CA THR A 112 -1.91 16.87 -1.75
C THR A 112 -2.59 15.59 -1.26
N ASP A 113 -2.67 14.57 -2.12
CA ASP A 113 -3.20 13.25 -1.78
C ASP A 113 -2.63 12.21 -2.75
N TRP A 114 -2.35 10.99 -2.30
CA TRP A 114 -1.84 9.92 -3.15
C TRP A 114 -2.15 8.52 -2.60
N PRO A 115 -2.38 7.54 -3.49
CA PRO A 115 -2.45 6.14 -3.08
C PRO A 115 -1.15 5.67 -2.43
N GLU A 116 -1.27 4.97 -1.31
CA GLU A 116 -0.15 4.33 -0.61
C GLU A 116 -0.48 2.86 -0.35
N ALA A 117 0.44 1.98 -0.74
CA ALA A 117 0.37 0.57 -0.42
C ALA A 117 1.03 0.32 0.93
N GLU A 118 0.28 -0.25 1.88
CA GLU A 118 0.81 -0.59 3.19
C GLU A 118 1.84 -1.74 3.10
N PRO A 119 2.80 -1.82 4.04
CA PRO A 119 3.67 -2.99 4.16
C PRO A 119 2.87 -4.26 4.47
N MET A 120 2.93 -5.25 3.58
CA MET A 120 2.16 -6.49 3.71
C MET A 120 3.07 -7.72 3.78
N LEU A 121 2.64 -8.76 4.49
CA LEU A 121 3.31 -10.06 4.39
C LEU A 121 3.12 -10.61 2.97
N PRO A 122 4.06 -11.44 2.46
CA PRO A 122 3.88 -12.11 1.18
C PRO A 122 2.54 -12.84 1.14
N LEU A 123 1.74 -12.54 0.12
CA LEU A 123 0.46 -13.20 -0.10
C LEU A 123 0.68 -14.56 -0.76
N GLU A 124 0.27 -15.62 -0.07
CA GLU A 124 0.27 -16.97 -0.61
C GLU A 124 -1.16 -17.38 -0.97
N LEU A 125 -1.35 -17.67 -2.27
CA LEU A 125 -2.62 -18.15 -2.84
C LEU A 125 -2.60 -19.68 -2.91
N TYR A 126 -3.80 -20.29 -2.83
CA TYR A 126 -3.94 -21.73 -2.95
C TYR A 126 -4.27 -22.12 -4.39
N THR A 127 -3.25 -22.07 -5.26
CA THR A 127 -3.38 -22.31 -6.71
C THR A 127 -3.18 -23.79 -7.06
N ILE A 128 -3.83 -24.24 -8.13
CA ILE A 128 -3.48 -25.52 -8.77
C ILE A 128 -2.11 -25.44 -9.45
N ALA A 129 -1.46 -26.58 -9.66
CA ALA A 129 -0.23 -26.66 -10.44
C ALA A 129 -0.44 -26.12 -11.87
N PRO A 130 0.49 -25.34 -12.44
CA PRO A 130 0.29 -24.68 -13.74
C PRO A 130 -0.02 -25.63 -14.90
N ASP A 131 0.56 -26.83 -14.91
CA ASP A 131 0.35 -27.86 -15.93
C ASP A 131 -1.03 -28.53 -15.86
N ARG A 132 -1.76 -28.34 -14.75
CA ARG A 132 -3.11 -28.85 -14.52
C ARG A 132 -4.20 -27.79 -14.65
N LEU A 133 -3.82 -26.53 -14.84
CA LEU A 133 -4.74 -25.40 -14.88
C LEU A 133 -5.80 -25.55 -15.98
N ASP A 134 -5.39 -25.91 -17.20
CA ASP A 134 -6.31 -26.03 -18.34
C ASP A 134 -7.36 -27.12 -18.10
N GLY A 135 -6.95 -28.26 -17.55
CA GLY A 135 -7.87 -29.35 -17.19
C GLY A 135 -8.87 -28.93 -16.12
N LEU A 136 -8.46 -28.10 -15.14
CA LEU A 136 -9.41 -27.56 -14.16
C LEU A 136 -10.39 -26.60 -14.82
N LEU A 137 -9.91 -25.67 -15.65
CA LEU A 137 -10.75 -24.70 -16.37
C LEU A 137 -11.83 -25.38 -17.23
N GLU A 138 -11.52 -26.52 -17.87
CA GLU A 138 -12.49 -27.31 -18.64
C GLU A 138 -13.67 -27.84 -17.79
N ARG A 139 -13.49 -28.00 -16.48
CA ARG A 139 -14.51 -28.47 -15.55
C ARG A 139 -15.34 -27.36 -14.91
N LEU A 140 -14.82 -26.14 -14.87
CA LEU A 140 -15.46 -25.05 -14.13
C LEU A 140 -16.68 -24.53 -14.89
N PRO A 141 -17.73 -24.07 -14.18
CA PRO A 141 -18.77 -23.28 -14.81
C PRO A 141 -18.14 -21.99 -15.37
N VAL A 142 -18.65 -21.51 -16.50
CA VAL A 142 -18.21 -20.25 -17.09
C VAL A 142 -18.53 -19.12 -16.11
N PRO A 143 -17.50 -18.36 -15.63
CA PRO A 143 -17.72 -17.23 -14.75
C PRO A 143 -18.58 -16.18 -15.44
N ALA A 144 -19.52 -15.59 -14.71
CA ALA A 144 -20.36 -14.51 -15.21
C ALA A 144 -20.46 -13.37 -14.19
N GLY A 145 -20.56 -12.14 -14.70
CA GLY A 145 -20.76 -10.95 -13.87
C GLY A 145 -19.51 -10.49 -13.13
N SER A 146 -19.70 -9.93 -11.93
CA SER A 146 -18.61 -9.46 -11.07
C SER A 146 -17.83 -10.61 -10.42
N ALA A 147 -16.69 -10.30 -9.80
CA ALA A 147 -15.93 -11.27 -9.02
C ALA A 147 -16.80 -11.91 -7.93
N TRP A 148 -17.67 -11.13 -7.28
CA TRP A 148 -18.61 -11.66 -6.30
C TRP A 148 -19.58 -12.69 -6.89
N THR A 149 -20.23 -12.36 -8.02
CA THR A 149 -21.18 -13.27 -8.68
C THR A 149 -20.51 -14.57 -9.08
N ALA A 150 -19.31 -14.49 -9.67
CA ALA A 150 -18.53 -15.67 -10.04
C ALA A 150 -18.10 -16.50 -8.83
N ALA A 151 -17.71 -15.85 -7.72
CA ALA A 151 -17.32 -16.55 -6.49
C ALA A 151 -18.50 -17.32 -5.87
N VAL A 152 -19.70 -16.72 -5.84
CA VAL A 152 -20.93 -17.39 -5.35
C VAL A 152 -21.32 -18.54 -6.27
N GLN A 153 -21.23 -18.38 -7.59
CA GLN A 153 -21.49 -19.45 -8.55
C GLN A 153 -20.55 -20.66 -8.35
N LEU A 154 -19.26 -20.40 -8.12
CA LEU A 154 -18.28 -21.46 -7.83
C LEU A 154 -18.51 -22.10 -6.46
N LEU A 155 -18.90 -21.33 -5.45
CA LEU A 155 -19.30 -21.84 -4.14
C LEU A 155 -20.46 -22.83 -4.26
N GLU A 156 -21.51 -22.47 -4.98
CA GLU A 156 -22.68 -23.33 -5.24
C GLU A 156 -22.30 -24.59 -6.03
N TRP A 157 -21.48 -24.43 -7.08
CA TRP A 157 -21.00 -25.54 -7.90
C TRP A 157 -20.20 -26.55 -7.06
N VAL A 158 -19.23 -26.09 -6.26
CA VAL A 158 -18.42 -26.96 -5.39
C VAL A 158 -19.31 -27.65 -4.34
N HIS A 159 -20.19 -26.91 -3.67
CA HIS A 159 -21.11 -27.48 -2.67
C HIS A 159 -21.98 -28.60 -3.24
N SER A 160 -22.47 -28.44 -4.47
CA SER A 160 -23.33 -29.42 -5.14
C SER A 160 -22.59 -30.60 -5.77
N SER A 161 -21.26 -30.53 -5.88
CA SER A 161 -20.46 -31.51 -6.62
C SER A 161 -20.43 -32.89 -5.93
N TRP A 162 -20.51 -32.95 -4.60
CA TRP A 162 -20.68 -34.20 -3.87
C TRP A 162 -21.41 -34.00 -2.54
N ARG A 163 -21.82 -35.09 -1.91
CA ARG A 163 -22.34 -35.07 -0.53
C ARG A 163 -21.19 -35.30 0.45
N HIS A 164 -21.17 -34.52 1.52
CA HIS A 164 -20.18 -34.62 2.59
C HIS A 164 -20.00 -36.05 3.13
N ALA A 165 -18.75 -36.44 3.35
CA ALA A 165 -18.32 -37.63 4.08
C ALA A 165 -16.99 -37.36 4.79
N ASN A 166 -16.44 -38.34 5.50
CA ASN A 166 -15.15 -38.23 6.20
C ASN A 166 -13.96 -38.75 5.38
N GLY A 167 -14.09 -38.82 4.05
CA GLY A 167 -13.01 -39.23 3.16
C GLY A 167 -12.00 -38.11 2.97
N HIS A 168 -10.75 -38.49 2.66
CA HIS A 168 -9.66 -37.54 2.40
C HIS A 168 -8.81 -37.95 1.20
N VAL A 169 -8.22 -36.95 0.55
CA VAL A 169 -7.16 -37.16 -0.45
C VAL A 169 -5.79 -37.02 0.22
N ASP A 170 -4.83 -37.87 -0.18
CA ASP A 170 -3.45 -37.76 0.29
C ASP A 170 -2.68 -36.65 -0.44
N ASP A 171 -2.99 -36.44 -1.72
CA ASP A 171 -2.40 -35.42 -2.59
C ASP A 171 -3.42 -34.30 -2.86
N PRO A 172 -3.29 -33.13 -2.20
CA PRO A 172 -4.31 -32.08 -2.25
C PRO A 172 -4.28 -31.30 -3.57
N ASP A 173 -5.15 -31.70 -4.50
CA ASP A 173 -5.31 -31.10 -5.82
C ASP A 173 -6.77 -31.16 -6.27
N ALA A 174 -7.30 -30.07 -6.83
CA ALA A 174 -8.71 -29.97 -7.21
C ALA A 174 -9.13 -30.97 -8.28
N LEU A 175 -8.31 -31.21 -9.31
CA LEU A 175 -8.62 -32.19 -10.34
C LEU A 175 -8.60 -33.61 -9.76
N THR A 176 -7.62 -33.93 -8.93
CA THR A 176 -7.57 -35.24 -8.25
C THR A 176 -8.82 -35.48 -7.40
N VAL A 177 -9.27 -34.48 -6.64
CA VAL A 177 -10.52 -34.56 -5.86
C VAL A 177 -11.70 -34.83 -6.78
N LEU A 178 -11.86 -34.02 -7.83
CA LEU A 178 -13.01 -34.11 -8.72
C LEU A 178 -13.05 -35.42 -9.52
N GLU A 179 -11.91 -35.94 -9.97
CA GLU A 179 -11.81 -37.25 -10.64
C GLU A 179 -12.23 -38.40 -9.71
N ARG A 180 -11.85 -38.33 -8.42
CA ARG A 180 -12.28 -39.32 -7.42
C ARG A 180 -13.77 -39.19 -7.08
N VAL A 181 -14.30 -37.97 -7.06
CA VAL A 181 -15.75 -37.73 -6.94
C VAL A 181 -16.50 -38.36 -8.11
N ASP A 182 -16.01 -38.23 -9.35
CA ASP A 182 -16.60 -38.87 -10.53
C ASP A 182 -16.57 -40.42 -10.40
N ALA A 183 -15.55 -40.95 -9.73
CA ALA A 183 -15.44 -42.37 -9.38
C ALA A 183 -16.35 -42.80 -8.21
N GLY A 184 -17.14 -41.88 -7.64
CA GLY A 184 -18.13 -42.14 -6.59
C GLY A 184 -17.65 -41.88 -5.17
N GLU A 185 -16.44 -41.36 -5.00
CA GLU A 185 -15.91 -40.98 -3.69
C GLU A 185 -16.56 -39.71 -3.14
N ARG A 186 -16.41 -39.52 -1.83
CA ARG A 186 -17.00 -38.40 -1.09
C ARG A 186 -16.04 -37.94 0.00
N PHE A 187 -16.02 -36.64 0.22
CA PHE A 187 -14.96 -36.01 1.01
C PHE A 187 -15.48 -34.99 2.03
N ALA A 188 -14.57 -34.56 2.89
CA ALA A 188 -14.82 -33.64 3.99
C ALA A 188 -14.58 -32.18 3.59
N CYS A 189 -14.71 -31.26 4.56
CA CYS A 189 -14.47 -29.82 4.40
C CYS A 189 -13.14 -29.48 3.72
N VAL A 190 -12.10 -30.27 3.98
CA VAL A 190 -10.76 -30.12 3.41
C VAL A 190 -10.84 -30.10 1.89
N GLU A 191 -11.45 -31.10 1.28
CA GLU A 191 -11.52 -31.23 -0.18
C GLU A 191 -12.43 -30.19 -0.83
N TYR A 192 -13.50 -29.76 -0.15
CA TYR A 192 -14.32 -28.63 -0.62
C TYR A 192 -13.47 -27.35 -0.71
N SER A 193 -12.65 -27.07 0.32
CA SER A 193 -11.77 -25.89 0.31
C SER A 193 -10.65 -25.97 -0.74
N ILE A 194 -10.11 -27.17 -1.00
CA ILE A 194 -9.11 -27.40 -2.04
C ILE A 194 -9.70 -27.03 -3.40
N VAL A 195 -10.86 -27.63 -3.75
CA VAL A 195 -11.50 -27.40 -5.04
C VAL A 195 -11.91 -25.95 -5.19
N LEU A 196 -12.56 -25.36 -4.17
CA LEU A 196 -13.06 -23.99 -4.25
C LEU A 196 -11.93 -22.97 -4.37
N SER A 197 -10.90 -23.02 -3.53
CA SER A 197 -9.80 -22.06 -3.60
C SER A 197 -9.01 -22.18 -4.91
N GLN A 198 -8.76 -23.39 -5.40
CA GLN A 198 -8.07 -23.57 -6.68
C GLN A 198 -8.93 -23.15 -7.88
N ALA A 199 -10.24 -23.41 -7.84
CA ALA A 199 -11.18 -22.96 -8.87
C ALA A 199 -11.27 -21.43 -8.96
N LEU A 200 -11.38 -20.74 -7.81
CA LEU A 200 -11.38 -19.28 -7.75
C LEU A 200 -10.09 -18.69 -8.35
N ASN A 201 -8.93 -19.22 -7.98
CA ASN A 201 -7.65 -18.79 -8.55
C ASN A 201 -7.53 -19.08 -10.05
N ALA A 202 -8.05 -20.23 -10.51
CA ALA A 202 -8.06 -20.58 -11.94
C ALA A 202 -8.85 -19.57 -12.77
N VAL A 203 -9.97 -19.07 -12.24
CA VAL A 203 -10.77 -18.00 -12.85
C VAL A 203 -10.30 -16.60 -12.47
N ARG A 204 -9.10 -16.45 -11.92
CA ARG A 204 -8.45 -15.16 -11.61
C ARG A 204 -9.12 -14.35 -10.49
N ILE A 205 -9.69 -15.03 -9.49
CA ILE A 205 -10.12 -14.43 -8.21
C ILE A 205 -9.10 -14.86 -7.14
N PRO A 206 -8.35 -13.94 -6.50
CA PRO A 206 -7.33 -14.31 -5.52
C PRO A 206 -7.96 -15.06 -4.34
N ALA A 207 -7.58 -16.31 -4.13
CA ALA A 207 -8.14 -17.13 -3.07
C ALA A 207 -7.08 -17.93 -2.32
N ARG A 208 -7.38 -18.21 -1.05
CA ARG A 208 -6.55 -19.02 -0.17
C ARG A 208 -7.41 -20.00 0.61
N ARG A 209 -6.76 -21.03 1.16
CA ARG A 209 -7.39 -21.95 2.10
C ARG A 209 -7.25 -21.38 3.50
N VAL A 210 -8.25 -21.58 4.34
CA VAL A 210 -8.23 -21.21 5.76
C VAL A 210 -8.59 -22.40 6.63
N ASP A 211 -7.65 -22.83 7.45
CA ASP A 211 -7.85 -23.83 8.50
C ASP A 211 -8.31 -23.13 9.79
N LEU A 212 -9.57 -23.36 10.14
CA LEU A 212 -10.25 -22.81 11.30
C LEU A 212 -10.24 -23.80 12.47
N ARG A 213 -10.15 -23.28 13.69
CA ARG A 213 -10.06 -24.10 14.91
C ARG A 213 -10.83 -23.46 16.06
N GLN A 214 -11.60 -24.29 16.74
CA GLN A 214 -12.23 -23.89 18.00
C GLN A 214 -11.18 -23.63 19.08
N SER A 215 -11.57 -22.84 20.09
CA SER A 215 -10.83 -22.78 21.34
C SER A 215 -10.58 -24.19 21.89
N SER A 216 -9.38 -24.45 22.41
CA SER A 216 -8.97 -25.76 22.92
C SER A 216 -8.92 -26.89 21.87
N HIS A 217 -8.59 -26.59 20.61
CA HIS A 217 -8.39 -27.59 19.55
C HIS A 217 -7.32 -28.65 19.84
N HIS A 218 -6.45 -28.41 20.83
CA HIS A 218 -5.49 -29.39 21.32
C HIS A 218 -6.16 -30.56 22.08
N ALA A 219 -7.44 -30.45 22.45
CA ALA A 219 -8.19 -31.46 23.19
C ALA A 219 -9.67 -31.54 22.75
N GLY A 220 -10.02 -32.59 22.03
CA GLY A 220 -11.36 -32.96 21.54
C GLY A 220 -11.33 -33.31 20.04
N VAL A 221 -12.22 -34.21 19.62
CA VAL A 221 -12.44 -34.53 18.20
C VAL A 221 -13.35 -33.50 17.54
N GLY A 222 -13.19 -33.29 16.23
CA GLY A 222 -14.09 -32.42 15.45
C GLY A 222 -13.99 -30.92 15.79
N ARG A 223 -12.81 -30.46 16.21
CA ARG A 223 -12.57 -29.04 16.58
C ARG A 223 -11.94 -28.20 15.47
N GLY A 224 -11.81 -28.76 14.28
CA GLY A 224 -11.28 -28.09 13.09
C GLY A 224 -12.35 -28.03 12.01
N HIS A 225 -12.30 -26.97 11.21
CA HIS A 225 -13.07 -26.82 9.98
C HIS A 225 -12.19 -26.13 8.94
N VAL A 226 -12.45 -26.34 7.66
CA VAL A 226 -11.65 -25.73 6.60
C VAL A 226 -12.57 -25.06 5.60
N VAL A 227 -12.25 -23.81 5.27
CA VAL A 227 -13.01 -22.97 4.35
C VAL A 227 -12.06 -22.33 3.33
N SER A 228 -12.64 -21.69 2.33
CA SER A 228 -11.91 -20.82 1.41
C SER A 228 -12.10 -19.37 1.82
N GLU A 229 -11.13 -18.52 1.50
CA GLU A 229 -11.27 -17.07 1.60
C GLU A 229 -10.79 -16.44 0.30
N ALA A 230 -11.54 -15.49 -0.23
CA ALA A 230 -11.31 -14.88 -1.54
C ALA A 230 -11.32 -13.36 -1.46
N TRP A 231 -10.43 -12.70 -2.19
CA TRP A 231 -10.50 -11.27 -2.43
C TRP A 231 -11.53 -10.99 -3.53
N ILE A 232 -12.48 -10.10 -3.24
CA ILE A 232 -13.57 -9.75 -4.15
C ILE A 232 -13.44 -8.29 -4.56
N ASP A 233 -13.04 -8.05 -5.81
CA ASP A 233 -12.71 -6.71 -6.34
C ASP A 233 -13.86 -5.71 -6.18
N ASP A 234 -15.08 -6.11 -6.52
CA ASP A 234 -16.27 -5.26 -6.45
C ASP A 234 -16.74 -4.96 -5.02
N LEU A 235 -16.25 -5.71 -4.04
CA LEU A 235 -16.47 -5.46 -2.61
C LEU A 235 -15.26 -4.83 -1.94
N ASP A 236 -14.10 -4.80 -2.61
CA ASP A 236 -12.80 -4.34 -2.10
C ASP A 236 -12.34 -5.05 -0.81
N ARG A 237 -12.68 -6.34 -0.68
CA ARG A 237 -12.64 -7.05 0.60
C ARG A 237 -12.31 -8.54 0.46
N TRP A 238 -11.74 -9.11 1.51
CA TRP A 238 -11.62 -10.56 1.68
C TRP A 238 -12.94 -11.13 2.23
N VAL A 239 -13.44 -12.22 1.65
CA VAL A 239 -14.71 -12.85 2.02
C VAL A 239 -14.51 -14.35 2.25
N VAL A 240 -15.08 -14.86 3.34
CA VAL A 240 -15.09 -16.30 3.66
C VAL A 240 -16.18 -17.02 2.87
N LEU A 241 -15.81 -18.15 2.28
CA LEU A 241 -16.66 -19.03 1.50
C LEU A 241 -16.52 -20.47 2.01
N ASP A 242 -17.59 -21.04 2.55
CA ASP A 242 -17.63 -22.41 3.05
C ASP A 242 -18.17 -23.36 1.99
N GLY A 243 -17.27 -23.97 1.22
CA GLY A 243 -17.62 -24.93 0.17
C GLY A 243 -18.41 -26.14 0.64
N GLN A 244 -18.23 -26.60 1.88
CA GLN A 244 -18.97 -27.75 2.40
C GLN A 244 -20.44 -27.39 2.62
N ASN A 245 -20.68 -26.22 3.20
CA ASN A 245 -22.03 -25.76 3.52
C ASN A 245 -22.65 -24.93 2.38
N GLY A 246 -21.91 -24.60 1.33
CA GLY A 246 -22.36 -23.71 0.25
C GLY A 246 -22.71 -22.31 0.75
N SER A 247 -21.98 -21.83 1.75
CA SER A 247 -22.43 -20.71 2.59
C SER A 247 -21.35 -19.67 2.85
N TYR A 248 -21.78 -18.48 3.25
CA TYR A 248 -20.94 -17.37 3.72
C TYR A 248 -21.65 -16.60 4.84
N TRP A 249 -20.93 -15.67 5.47
CA TRP A 249 -21.44 -14.85 6.56
C TRP A 249 -21.58 -13.40 6.12
N VAL A 250 -22.58 -12.70 6.65
CA VAL A 250 -22.83 -11.29 6.36
C VAL A 250 -23.11 -10.50 7.63
N ASP A 251 -22.74 -9.23 7.65
CA ASP A 251 -23.15 -8.32 8.71
C ASP A 251 -24.65 -7.96 8.64
N ASP A 252 -25.08 -7.06 9.54
CA ASP A 252 -26.46 -6.58 9.61
C ASP A 252 -26.90 -5.81 8.35
N SER A 253 -25.95 -5.25 7.58
CA SER A 253 -26.22 -4.57 6.30
C SER A 253 -26.31 -5.55 5.12
N GLY A 254 -25.98 -6.83 5.34
CA GLY A 254 -25.93 -7.85 4.30
C GLY A 254 -24.58 -7.93 3.58
N THR A 255 -23.55 -7.28 4.10
CA THR A 255 -22.20 -7.23 3.53
C THR A 255 -21.42 -8.51 3.88
N PRO A 256 -20.91 -9.29 2.89
CA PRO A 256 -20.21 -10.56 3.12
C PRO A 256 -18.90 -10.39 3.89
N LEU A 257 -18.59 -11.21 4.90
CA LEU A 257 -17.48 -11.00 5.83
C LEU A 257 -16.26 -11.90 5.58
N GLY A 258 -15.07 -11.37 5.85
CA GLY A 258 -13.79 -12.08 5.94
C GLY A 258 -13.51 -12.65 7.33
N VAL A 259 -12.46 -13.46 7.49
CA VAL A 259 -12.17 -14.12 8.78
C VAL A 259 -11.86 -13.12 9.88
N ARG A 260 -11.11 -12.04 9.60
CA ARG A 260 -10.74 -11.03 10.60
C ARG A 260 -11.97 -10.30 11.14
N GLU A 261 -12.88 -9.93 10.24
CA GLU A 261 -14.16 -9.33 10.62
C GLU A 261 -14.96 -10.31 11.48
N LEU A 262 -15.02 -11.60 11.11
CA LEU A 262 -15.69 -12.63 11.90
C LEU A 262 -15.07 -12.82 13.29
N GLN A 263 -13.74 -12.76 13.40
CA GLN A 263 -13.01 -12.88 14.67
C GLN A 263 -13.22 -11.68 15.60
N ALA A 264 -13.58 -10.51 15.06
CA ALA A 264 -13.83 -9.31 15.83
C ALA A 264 -15.28 -9.24 16.40
N LEU A 265 -16.16 -10.15 16.00
CA LEU A 265 -17.56 -10.16 16.46
C LEU A 265 -17.72 -10.95 17.76
N ASP A 266 -18.53 -10.41 18.68
CA ASP A 266 -18.91 -11.09 19.91
C ASP A 266 -20.02 -12.13 19.71
N ASN A 267 -20.84 -11.94 18.67
CA ASN A 267 -22.02 -12.74 18.39
C ASN A 267 -21.98 -13.30 16.96
N PRO A 268 -22.52 -14.50 16.73
CA PRO A 268 -22.55 -15.09 15.41
C PRO A 268 -23.35 -14.20 14.43
N PRO A 269 -22.75 -13.76 13.31
CA PRO A 269 -23.45 -12.97 12.32
C PRO A 269 -24.42 -13.83 11.50
N ARG A 270 -25.17 -13.18 10.62
CA ARG A 270 -26.13 -13.88 9.77
C ARG A 270 -25.39 -14.81 8.80
N PHE A 271 -25.91 -16.02 8.69
CA PHE A 271 -25.43 -17.07 7.80
C PHE A 271 -26.29 -17.11 6.54
N VAL A 272 -25.66 -17.10 5.35
CA VAL A 272 -26.34 -17.14 4.05
C VAL A 272 -25.89 -18.40 3.31
N GLY A 273 -26.84 -19.22 2.87
CA GLY A 273 -26.56 -20.46 2.13
C GLY A 273 -27.81 -21.32 1.90
N PRO A 274 -27.63 -22.53 1.31
CA PRO A 274 -28.72 -23.44 1.03
C PRO A 274 -29.29 -24.04 2.33
N GLY A 275 -30.54 -23.65 2.64
CA GLY A 275 -31.30 -24.17 3.77
C GLY A 275 -31.30 -23.29 5.00
N ALA A 276 -32.30 -23.49 5.87
CA ALA A 276 -32.41 -22.77 7.13
C ALA A 276 -31.43 -23.38 8.16
N VAL A 277 -30.42 -22.61 8.55
CA VAL A 277 -29.54 -22.96 9.68
C VAL A 277 -30.19 -22.47 10.97
N SER A 278 -30.35 -23.36 11.94
CA SER A 278 -30.88 -22.97 13.25
C SER A 278 -29.88 -22.06 13.99
N PRO A 279 -30.33 -21.17 14.88
CA PRO A 279 -29.43 -20.31 15.67
C PRO A 279 -28.35 -21.10 16.42
N GLY A 280 -28.67 -22.30 16.93
CA GLY A 280 -27.70 -23.16 17.60
C GLY A 280 -26.62 -23.71 16.67
N GLN A 281 -26.98 -24.06 15.43
CA GLN A 281 -26.00 -24.47 14.41
C GLN A 281 -25.11 -23.31 13.97
N ALA A 282 -25.70 -22.13 13.76
CA ALA A 282 -24.94 -20.92 13.41
C ALA A 282 -23.93 -20.57 14.52
N ALA A 283 -24.37 -20.61 15.78
CA ALA A 283 -23.48 -20.41 16.93
C ALA A 283 -22.37 -21.47 16.98
N ALA A 284 -22.67 -22.74 16.71
CA ALA A 284 -21.66 -23.79 16.66
C ALA A 284 -20.62 -23.55 15.56
N TRP A 285 -21.04 -23.17 14.34
CA TRP A 285 -20.11 -22.82 13.26
C TRP A 285 -19.23 -21.63 13.61
N PHE A 286 -19.80 -20.62 14.26
CA PHE A 286 -19.06 -19.43 14.64
C PHE A 286 -17.91 -19.72 15.60
N THR A 287 -18.01 -20.75 16.45
CA THR A 287 -16.93 -21.13 17.37
C THR A 287 -15.62 -21.53 16.68
N TYR A 288 -15.64 -21.95 15.40
CA TYR A 288 -14.42 -22.33 14.68
C TYR A 288 -13.53 -21.14 14.35
N PHE A 289 -14.07 -19.92 14.31
CA PHE A 289 -13.28 -18.73 13.98
C PHE A 289 -12.34 -18.31 15.12
N ALA A 290 -12.36 -18.97 16.28
CA ALA A 290 -11.46 -18.66 17.41
C ALA A 290 -9.97 -18.65 17.04
N SER A 291 -9.55 -19.47 16.08
CA SER A 291 -8.21 -19.43 15.50
C SER A 291 -8.28 -19.74 14.00
N ALA A 292 -7.40 -19.11 13.22
CA ALA A 292 -7.32 -19.28 11.79
C ALA A 292 -5.85 -19.35 11.33
N THR A 293 -5.62 -20.20 10.34
CA THR A 293 -4.38 -20.31 9.58
C THR A 293 -4.75 -20.19 8.11
N THR A 294 -4.25 -19.18 7.41
CA THR A 294 -4.33 -19.14 5.95
C THR A 294 -3.19 -19.97 5.35
N THR A 295 -3.24 -20.19 4.03
CA THR A 295 -2.19 -20.88 3.28
C THR A 295 -0.77 -20.42 3.64
N GLY A 296 -0.54 -19.12 3.88
CA GLY A 296 0.81 -18.60 4.19
C GLY A 296 1.03 -18.11 5.62
N VAL A 297 -0.03 -17.79 6.38
CA VAL A 297 0.12 -17.11 7.68
C VAL A 297 -0.84 -17.67 8.72
N THR A 298 -0.30 -17.94 9.90
CA THR A 298 -1.07 -18.16 11.14
C THR A 298 -0.90 -16.97 12.05
N TRP A 299 -1.99 -16.50 12.66
CA TRP A 299 -1.94 -15.43 13.65
C TRP A 299 -2.60 -15.84 14.97
N THR A 300 -2.05 -15.31 16.07
CA THR A 300 -2.68 -15.37 17.40
C THR A 300 -2.17 -14.22 18.28
N GLY A 301 -3.10 -13.52 18.93
CA GLY A 301 -2.75 -12.45 19.88
C GLY A 301 -2.16 -12.97 21.20
N GLU A 302 -2.41 -14.24 21.55
CA GLU A 302 -2.04 -14.83 22.83
C GLU A 302 -1.10 -16.04 22.66
N ALA A 303 -1.55 -17.22 23.08
CA ALA A 303 -0.85 -18.49 22.98
C ALA A 303 -1.29 -19.25 21.73
N PHE A 304 -0.37 -20.00 21.13
CA PHE A 304 -0.63 -20.91 20.03
C PHE A 304 -0.37 -22.35 20.50
N ALA A 305 -1.35 -23.24 20.34
CA ALA A 305 -1.16 -24.67 20.56
C ALA A 305 -0.83 -25.33 19.22
N PRO A 306 0.44 -25.69 18.94
CA PRO A 306 0.86 -26.19 17.64
C PRO A 306 0.44 -27.63 17.37
N VAL A 307 -0.09 -28.34 18.36
CA VAL A 307 -0.54 -29.73 18.23
C VAL A 307 -2.06 -29.76 18.23
N PHE A 308 -2.65 -30.18 17.12
CA PHE A 308 -4.07 -30.53 17.04
C PHE A 308 -4.25 -31.97 17.54
N GLN A 309 -5.25 -32.22 18.39
CA GLN A 309 -5.34 -33.47 19.13
C GLN A 309 -5.22 -34.71 18.22
N GLY A 310 -4.30 -35.62 18.57
CA GLY A 310 -4.12 -36.90 17.87
C GLY A 310 -3.70 -36.78 16.40
N SER A 311 -3.36 -35.58 15.96
CA SER A 311 -2.97 -35.24 14.58
C SER A 311 -1.51 -34.78 14.53
N ARG A 312 -1.03 -34.45 13.33
CA ARG A 312 0.31 -33.88 13.14
C ARG A 312 0.37 -32.45 13.70
N VAL A 313 1.60 -31.96 13.88
CA VAL A 313 1.86 -30.55 14.17
C VAL A 313 1.17 -29.70 13.09
N ILE A 314 0.47 -28.65 13.52
CA ILE A 314 -0.15 -27.69 12.62
C ILE A 314 0.98 -27.02 11.84
N GLU A 315 0.96 -27.17 10.53
CA GLU A 315 1.90 -26.48 9.66
C GLU A 315 1.56 -24.98 9.64
N THR A 316 2.55 -24.17 10.03
CA THR A 316 2.44 -22.71 10.05
C THR A 316 3.63 -22.14 9.29
N PRO A 317 3.48 -21.83 7.98
CA PRO A 317 4.61 -21.28 7.21
C PRO A 317 5.17 -20.01 7.84
N ARG A 318 4.28 -19.20 8.43
CA ARG A 318 4.64 -18.06 9.27
C ARG A 318 3.68 -17.95 10.45
N LEU A 319 4.20 -17.73 11.65
CA LEU A 319 3.42 -17.46 12.86
C LEU A 319 3.65 -16.01 13.30
N VAL A 320 2.59 -15.22 13.34
CA VAL A 320 2.63 -13.80 13.71
C VAL A 320 1.69 -13.48 14.88
N ARG A 321 1.97 -12.39 15.60
CA ARG A 321 1.09 -11.92 16.69
C ARG A 321 -0.10 -11.14 16.16
N ASP A 322 0.16 -10.25 15.21
CA ASP A 322 -0.85 -9.46 14.55
C ASP A 322 -1.19 -10.06 13.18
N GLY A 323 -2.48 -10.25 12.93
CA GLY A 323 -3.00 -10.81 11.69
C GLY A 323 -3.27 -9.76 10.62
N GLU A 324 -3.31 -8.46 10.94
CA GLU A 324 -3.59 -7.40 9.95
C GLU A 324 -2.65 -7.46 8.74
N PRO A 325 -1.32 -7.63 8.88
CA PRO A 325 -0.42 -7.73 7.73
C PRO A 325 -0.65 -8.94 6.82
N ALA A 326 -1.47 -9.91 7.24
CA ALA A 326 -1.89 -11.06 6.44
C ALA A 326 -3.11 -10.76 5.55
N TYR A 327 -3.71 -9.58 5.65
CA TYR A 327 -4.93 -9.17 4.94
C TYR A 327 -4.66 -7.98 4.02
N PRO A 328 -3.89 -8.18 2.93
CA PRO A 328 -3.59 -7.11 2.00
C PRO A 328 -4.85 -6.59 1.31
N ARG A 329 -4.98 -5.27 1.19
CA ARG A 329 -6.02 -4.64 0.35
C ARG A 329 -5.55 -4.66 -1.10
N LEU A 330 -6.07 -5.56 -1.93
CA LEU A 330 -5.50 -5.78 -3.28
C LEU A 330 -5.85 -4.70 -4.31
N SER A 331 -6.74 -3.76 -3.95
CA SER A 331 -6.93 -2.50 -4.69
C SER A 331 -5.82 -1.48 -4.44
N ALA A 332 -5.01 -1.66 -3.38
CA ALA A 332 -3.96 -0.71 -2.98
C ALA A 332 -2.91 -0.51 -4.08
N LEU A 333 -2.40 0.73 -4.16
CA LEU A 333 -1.49 1.19 -5.20
C LEU A 333 -0.33 1.91 -4.54
N ALA A 334 0.88 1.71 -5.07
CA ALA A 334 2.02 2.54 -4.72
C ALA A 334 2.14 3.71 -5.70
N THR A 335 2.49 4.88 -5.18
CA THR A 335 2.73 6.10 -5.96
C THR A 335 4.23 6.41 -6.00
N GLY A 336 4.74 6.65 -7.19
CA GLY A 336 6.11 7.12 -7.43
C GLY A 336 6.12 8.37 -8.31
N LEU A 337 7.24 9.10 -8.27
CA LEU A 337 7.46 10.27 -9.12
C LEU A 337 8.64 10.04 -10.07
N GLY A 338 8.61 10.74 -11.19
CA GLY A 338 9.67 10.75 -12.20
C GLY A 338 9.56 11.95 -13.13
N GLY A 339 10.28 11.91 -14.24
CA GLY A 339 10.27 12.97 -15.25
C GLY A 339 11.27 14.09 -14.96
N THR A 340 10.98 15.29 -15.48
CA THR A 340 11.79 16.51 -15.28
C THR A 340 10.96 17.59 -14.60
N VAL A 341 11.59 18.72 -14.24
CA VAL A 341 10.89 19.87 -13.65
C VAL A 341 9.79 20.41 -14.60
N GLU A 342 10.02 20.37 -15.90
CA GLU A 342 9.09 20.85 -16.94
C GLU A 342 8.05 19.80 -17.33
N ARG A 343 8.30 18.53 -17.00
CA ARG A 343 7.41 17.41 -17.31
C ARG A 343 7.46 16.36 -16.21
N PRO A 344 6.92 16.67 -15.02
CA PRO A 344 6.86 15.72 -13.94
C PRO A 344 5.83 14.63 -14.29
N VAL A 345 6.15 13.40 -13.88
CA VAL A 345 5.35 12.22 -14.15
C VAL A 345 5.06 11.52 -12.82
N VAL A 346 3.80 11.14 -12.61
CA VAL A 346 3.43 10.20 -11.56
C VAL A 346 3.42 8.78 -12.13
N ARG A 347 3.88 7.83 -11.33
CA ARG A 347 3.86 6.40 -11.64
C ARG A 347 3.03 5.69 -10.59
N PHE A 348 2.17 4.78 -11.04
CA PHE A 348 1.39 3.92 -10.17
C PHE A 348 1.83 2.48 -10.35
N GLN A 349 1.85 1.72 -9.26
CA GLN A 349 2.16 0.29 -9.26
C GLN A 349 1.12 -0.45 -8.44
N HIS A 350 0.61 -1.57 -8.98
CA HIS A 350 -0.30 -2.46 -8.27
C HIS A 350 0.40 -3.74 -7.82
N PHE A 351 -0.17 -4.38 -6.80
CA PHE A 351 0.29 -5.67 -6.27
C PHE A 351 -0.79 -6.75 -6.35
N HIS A 352 -1.91 -6.46 -7.03
CA HIS A 352 -2.98 -7.42 -7.28
C HIS A 352 -2.43 -8.63 -8.08
N PRO A 353 -2.53 -9.88 -7.58
CA PRO A 353 -1.95 -11.07 -8.22
C PRO A 353 -2.47 -11.35 -9.62
N TYR A 354 -3.68 -10.88 -9.92
CA TYR A 354 -4.33 -10.99 -11.21
C TYR A 354 -4.61 -9.63 -11.86
N GLY A 355 -3.96 -8.57 -11.40
CA GLY A 355 -4.06 -7.26 -12.03
C GLY A 355 -3.38 -7.28 -13.41
N VAL A 356 -4.03 -6.69 -14.40
CA VAL A 356 -3.56 -6.64 -15.79
C VAL A 356 -3.13 -5.23 -16.22
N GLY A 357 -3.35 -4.23 -15.38
CA GLY A 357 -2.99 -2.85 -15.66
C GLY A 357 -3.55 -1.87 -14.64
N ILE A 358 -3.40 -0.59 -14.98
CA ILE A 358 -3.86 0.54 -14.17
C ILE A 358 -4.72 1.43 -15.04
N ARG A 359 -5.86 1.86 -14.49
CA ARG A 359 -6.78 2.79 -15.13
C ARG A 359 -6.84 4.09 -14.36
N LEU A 360 -6.69 5.18 -15.10
CA LEU A 360 -6.80 6.55 -14.63
C LEU A 360 -8.12 7.12 -15.10
N HIS A 361 -8.91 7.65 -14.18
CA HIS A 361 -10.10 8.42 -14.47
C HIS A 361 -9.75 9.90 -14.32
N VAL A 362 -9.60 10.55 -15.46
CA VAL A 362 -9.35 11.99 -15.60
C VAL A 362 -10.60 12.67 -16.16
N ASP A 363 -10.65 14.00 -16.14
CA ASP A 363 -11.81 14.76 -16.62
C ASP A 363 -12.22 14.43 -18.07
N SER A 364 -11.27 14.02 -18.91
CA SER A 364 -11.52 13.65 -20.30
C SER A 364 -11.96 12.19 -20.51
N GLY A 365 -12.02 11.39 -19.44
CA GLY A 365 -12.44 9.98 -19.46
C GLY A 365 -11.43 9.04 -18.82
N ALA A 366 -11.57 7.74 -19.12
CA ALA A 366 -10.69 6.70 -18.60
C ALA A 366 -9.51 6.42 -19.54
N VAL A 367 -8.32 6.27 -18.99
CA VAL A 367 -7.08 5.98 -19.71
C VAL A 367 -6.32 4.84 -19.05
N ASP A 368 -5.90 3.84 -19.83
CA ASP A 368 -5.05 2.75 -19.36
C ASP A 368 -3.58 3.18 -19.39
N ALA A 369 -3.04 3.54 -18.22
CA ALA A 369 -1.66 3.98 -18.09
C ALA A 369 -1.15 3.79 -16.65
N ALA A 370 0.05 3.22 -16.52
CA ALA A 370 0.77 3.16 -15.24
C ALA A 370 1.60 4.43 -14.97
N GLU A 371 1.84 5.26 -15.99
CA GLU A 371 2.55 6.54 -15.85
C GLU A 371 1.70 7.67 -16.45
N TRP A 372 1.63 8.81 -15.76
CA TRP A 372 0.85 9.96 -16.18
C TRP A 372 1.64 11.26 -16.04
N ALA A 373 1.69 12.05 -17.11
CA ALA A 373 2.28 13.39 -17.05
C ALA A 373 1.32 14.32 -16.31
N LEU A 374 1.81 14.99 -15.27
CA LEU A 374 1.00 15.93 -14.50
C LEU A 374 0.69 17.16 -15.34
N ASP A 375 -0.55 17.62 -15.26
CA ASP A 375 -0.99 18.87 -15.87
C ASP A 375 -0.42 20.03 -15.05
N LEU A 376 0.34 20.91 -15.69
CA LEU A 376 0.97 22.05 -15.04
C LEU A 376 0.16 23.35 -15.19
N THR A 377 -1.11 23.27 -15.58
CA THR A 377 -2.01 24.41 -15.52
C THR A 377 -2.29 24.79 -14.06
N PRO A 378 -2.20 26.08 -13.68
CA PRO A 378 -2.44 26.50 -12.30
C PRO A 378 -3.83 26.11 -11.81
N GLY A 379 -3.91 25.51 -10.63
CA GLY A 379 -5.14 24.98 -10.06
C GLY A 379 -4.96 23.67 -9.30
N ALA A 380 -6.05 23.22 -8.69
CA ALA A 380 -6.13 21.90 -8.08
C ALA A 380 -6.52 20.87 -9.14
N HIS A 381 -5.83 19.73 -9.10
CA HIS A 381 -6.01 18.62 -10.02
C HIS A 381 -6.28 17.34 -9.24
N GLU A 382 -7.17 16.52 -9.77
CA GLU A 382 -7.55 15.26 -9.16
C GLU A 382 -7.73 14.20 -10.25
N LEU A 383 -7.35 12.97 -9.95
CA LEU A 383 -7.68 11.81 -10.76
C LEU A 383 -7.92 10.60 -9.85
N ALA A 384 -8.80 9.71 -10.29
CA ALA A 384 -9.02 8.43 -9.62
C ALA A 384 -8.21 7.33 -10.32
N VAL A 385 -7.59 6.45 -9.55
CA VAL A 385 -6.70 5.40 -10.02
C VAL A 385 -7.23 4.05 -9.56
N ALA A 386 -7.40 3.10 -10.47
CA ALA A 386 -7.85 1.76 -10.15
C ALA A 386 -6.94 0.70 -10.78
N VAL A 387 -6.81 -0.45 -10.12
CA VAL A 387 -6.24 -1.65 -10.75
C VAL A 387 -7.29 -2.27 -11.67
N VAL A 388 -6.88 -2.62 -12.89
CA VAL A 388 -7.70 -3.37 -13.85
C VAL A 388 -7.49 -4.87 -13.61
N THR A 389 -8.57 -5.63 -13.51
CA THR A 389 -8.57 -7.10 -13.36
C THR A 389 -9.49 -7.73 -14.42
N PRO A 390 -9.49 -9.07 -14.58
CA PRO A 390 -10.44 -9.74 -15.47
C PRO A 390 -11.92 -9.50 -15.14
N TYR A 391 -12.24 -9.05 -13.92
CA TYR A 391 -13.60 -8.77 -13.48
C TYR A 391 -13.97 -7.29 -13.51
N GLY A 392 -13.09 -6.42 -14.02
CA GLY A 392 -13.33 -4.99 -14.15
C GLY A 392 -12.28 -4.16 -13.44
N GLU A 393 -12.72 -3.20 -12.65
CA GLU A 393 -11.85 -2.30 -11.90
C GLU A 393 -12.05 -2.51 -10.42
N THR A 394 -10.93 -2.51 -9.69
CA THR A 394 -10.94 -2.43 -8.22
C THR A 394 -11.47 -1.07 -7.75
N ALA A 395 -11.73 -0.94 -6.44
CA ALA A 395 -12.12 0.33 -5.85
C ALA A 395 -11.11 1.44 -6.20
N PRO A 396 -11.56 2.56 -6.81
CA PRO A 396 -10.67 3.63 -7.21
C PRO A 396 -10.09 4.35 -5.99
N GLN A 397 -8.81 4.71 -6.08
CA GLN A 397 -8.10 5.51 -5.10
C GLN A 397 -7.81 6.91 -5.64
N ARG A 398 -7.81 7.89 -4.75
CA ARG A 398 -7.67 9.29 -5.09
C ARG A 398 -6.19 9.67 -5.21
N PHE A 399 -5.85 10.43 -6.24
CA PHE A 399 -4.58 11.15 -6.37
C PHE A 399 -4.88 12.61 -6.66
N ALA A 400 -4.29 13.53 -5.90
CA ALA A 400 -4.55 14.96 -6.03
C ALA A 400 -3.28 15.79 -5.85
N TYR A 401 -3.20 16.89 -6.59
CA TYR A 401 -2.07 17.80 -6.54
C TYR A 401 -2.49 19.24 -6.85
N LEU A 402 -1.65 20.19 -6.44
CA LEU A 402 -1.86 21.62 -6.63
C LEU A 402 -0.70 22.22 -7.42
N VAL A 403 -1.05 23.00 -8.44
CA VAL A 403 -0.12 23.80 -9.23
C VAL A 403 -0.36 25.28 -8.96
N ARG A 404 0.72 26.03 -8.65
CA ARG A 404 0.66 27.46 -8.27
C ARG A 404 1.20 28.39 -9.33
#